data_AF-A0A8D8PNW3-F1
#
_entry.id   AF-A0A8D8PNW3-F1
#
_cell.length_a   1.000
_cell.length_b   1.000
_cell.length_c   1.000
_cell.angle_alpha   90.00
_cell.angle_beta   90.00
_cell.angle_gamma   90.00
#
_symmetry.space_group_name_H-M   'P 1'
#
loop_
_entity.id
_entity.type
_entity.pdbx_description
1 polymer ?
#
loop_
_entity_poly.entity_id
_entity_poly.type
_entity_poly.pdbx_seq_one_letter_code
_entity_poly.pdbx_strand_id
1 'polypeptide(L)'
;MNKLERVDEVMNKMEAVLIENNKDKPKDFVYLFSKEFTSADISLTVLLVRLDQLGLSHRYWNATSLRPLIDKYYCQVKQRDSFKQSIPQYGSGVDRSLWYFVSGLSVLVLLSAVYFFRRRK
;
A
#
# COMPACT_ATOMS: atom_id res chain seq x y z
N MET A 1 -10.68 -13.36 25.70
CA MET A 1 -9.72 -12.66 24.84
C MET A 1 -10.47 -12.04 23.67
N ASN A 2 -10.40 -10.72 23.53
CA ASN A 2 -11.04 -10.02 22.43
C ASN A 2 -10.33 -10.38 21.11
N LYS A 3 -11.06 -10.57 20.00
CA LYS A 3 -10.46 -10.95 18.71
C LYS A 3 -9.45 -9.90 18.23
N LEU A 4 -9.70 -8.62 18.55
CA LEU A 4 -8.81 -7.51 18.18
C LEU A 4 -7.50 -7.50 18.99
N GLU A 5 -7.54 -7.88 20.27
CA GLU A 5 -6.34 -8.02 21.11
C GLU A 5 -5.42 -9.12 20.60
N ARG A 6 -6.01 -10.23 20.13
CA ARG A 6 -5.25 -11.33 19.54
C ARG A 6 -4.49 -10.90 18.28
N VAL A 7 -5.10 -10.05 17.45
CA VAL A 7 -4.41 -9.47 16.28
C VAL A 7 -3.28 -8.57 16.75
N ASP A 8 -3.49 -7.71 17.75
CA ASP A 8 -2.42 -6.87 18.30
C ASP A 8 -1.24 -7.68 18.83
N GLU A 9 -1.50 -8.79 19.53
CA GLU A 9 -0.46 -9.69 20.01
C GLU A 9 0.35 -10.30 18.85
N VAL A 10 -0.34 -10.80 17.82
CA VAL A 10 0.31 -11.34 16.62
C VAL A 10 1.16 -10.27 15.94
N MET A 11 0.62 -9.06 15.75
CA MET A 11 1.34 -7.97 15.11
C MET A 11 2.58 -7.54 15.91
N ASN A 12 2.51 -7.54 17.25
CA ASN A 12 3.68 -7.28 18.10
C ASN A 12 4.76 -8.36 17.94
N LYS A 13 4.36 -9.64 17.87
CA LYS A 13 5.30 -10.74 17.64
C LYS A 13 5.95 -10.63 16.27
N MET A 14 5.19 -10.30 15.23
CA MET A 14 5.74 -10.16 13.88
C MET A 14 6.70 -8.97 13.78
N GLU A 15 6.39 -7.84 14.41
CA GLU A 15 7.32 -6.70 14.47
C GLU A 15 8.61 -7.09 15.17
N ALA A 16 8.54 -7.78 16.31
CA ALA A 16 9.72 -8.25 17.04
C ALA A 16 10.59 -9.20 16.20
N VAL A 17 9.97 -10.15 15.50
CA VAL A 17 10.65 -11.07 14.56
C VAL A 17 11.32 -10.30 13.43
N LEU A 18 10.64 -9.30 12.85
CA LEU A 18 11.23 -8.45 11.82
C LEU A 18 12.39 -7.63 12.36
N ILE A 19 12.30 -7.10 13.59
CA ILE A 19 13.41 -6.39 14.23
C ILE A 19 14.60 -7.34 14.38
N GLU A 20 14.41 -8.50 14.99
CA GLU A 20 15.47 -9.47 15.25
C GLU A 20 16.15 -9.93 13.96
N ASN A 21 15.37 -10.34 12.97
CA ASN A 21 15.89 -10.91 11.73
C ASN A 21 16.50 -9.90 10.77
N ASN A 22 16.31 -8.60 10.99
CA ASN A 22 16.85 -7.54 10.15
C ASN A 22 17.91 -6.66 10.84
N LYS A 23 18.31 -6.96 12.10
CA LYS A 23 19.39 -6.24 12.81
C LYS A 23 20.71 -6.25 12.05
N ASP A 24 21.09 -7.39 11.47
CA ASP A 24 22.41 -7.61 10.87
C ASP A 24 22.38 -7.71 9.33
N LYS A 25 21.23 -7.45 8.69
CA LYS A 25 21.06 -7.62 7.24
C LYS A 25 21.11 -6.27 6.50
N PRO A 26 21.58 -6.26 5.23
CA PRO A 26 21.44 -5.09 4.36
C PRO A 26 19.98 -4.64 4.29
N LYS A 27 19.74 -3.32 4.27
CA LYS A 27 18.40 -2.71 4.36
C LYS A 27 17.48 -2.98 3.15
N ASP A 28 17.98 -3.72 2.16
CA ASP A 28 17.42 -3.82 0.82
C ASP A 28 16.11 -4.62 0.82
N PHE A 29 16.01 -5.69 1.61
CA PHE A 29 14.79 -6.51 1.69
C PHE A 29 14.50 -6.98 3.12
N VAL A 30 13.31 -6.62 3.60
CA VAL A 30 12.77 -7.02 4.90
C VAL A 30 11.80 -8.17 4.64
N TYR A 31 12.24 -9.41 4.87
CA TYR A 31 11.36 -10.60 4.92
C TYR A 31 11.32 -11.15 6.35
N LEU A 32 10.33 -11.99 6.68
CA LEU A 32 10.17 -12.48 8.05
C LEU A 32 11.40 -13.22 8.55
N PHE A 33 11.85 -14.25 7.83
CA PHE A 33 12.84 -15.20 8.35
C PHE A 33 14.11 -15.25 7.49
N SER A 34 13.95 -15.41 6.17
CA SER A 34 15.05 -15.74 5.28
C SER A 34 15.41 -14.60 4.33
N LYS A 35 16.40 -14.81 3.44
CA LYS A 35 16.69 -13.89 2.34
C LYS A 35 15.65 -14.01 1.20
N GLU A 36 14.89 -15.10 1.20
CA GLU A 36 13.89 -15.42 0.21
C GLU A 36 12.49 -15.22 0.77
N PHE A 37 11.53 -15.00 -0.13
CA PHE A 37 10.12 -14.86 0.20
C PHE A 37 9.49 -16.25 0.36
N THR A 38 8.96 -16.54 1.54
CA THR A 38 8.50 -17.88 1.94
C THR A 38 6.98 -17.95 2.15
N SER A 39 6.46 -19.13 2.50
CA SER A 39 5.05 -19.32 2.87
C SER A 39 4.62 -18.51 4.09
N ALA A 40 5.55 -18.22 5.01
CA ALA A 40 5.30 -17.35 6.14
C ALA A 40 5.02 -15.91 5.68
N ASP A 41 5.82 -15.43 4.72
CA ASP A 41 5.66 -14.11 4.12
C ASP A 41 4.34 -14.01 3.35
N ILE A 42 3.95 -15.06 2.62
CA ILE A 42 2.62 -15.15 1.98
C ILE A 42 1.51 -14.99 3.03
N SER A 43 1.60 -15.75 4.13
CA SER A 43 0.56 -15.75 5.17
C SER A 43 0.44 -14.40 5.86
N LEU A 44 1.57 -13.76 6.21
CA LEU A 44 1.56 -12.42 6.78
C LEU A 44 0.99 -11.40 5.77
N THR A 45 1.39 -11.48 4.51
CA THR A 45 0.92 -10.58 3.45
C THR A 45 -0.60 -10.65 3.31
N VAL A 46 -1.17 -11.85 3.27
CA VAL A 46 -2.63 -12.02 3.18
C VAL A 46 -3.33 -11.38 4.37
N LEU A 47 -2.81 -11.56 5.59
CA LEU A 47 -3.37 -10.92 6.79
C LEU A 47 -3.35 -9.39 6.67
N LEU A 48 -2.20 -8.82 6.28
CA LEU A 48 -2.04 -7.37 6.12
C LEU A 48 -2.99 -6.80 5.07
N VAL A 49 -3.13 -7.47 3.93
CA VAL A 49 -4.10 -7.08 2.88
C VAL A 49 -5.52 -7.05 3.44
N ARG A 50 -5.93 -8.07 4.19
CA ARG A 50 -7.30 -8.09 4.75
C ARG A 50 -7.50 -6.99 5.78
N LEU A 51 -6.53 -6.74 6.63
CA LEU A 51 -6.59 -5.65 7.60
C LEU A 51 -6.63 -4.26 6.91
N ASP A 52 -5.89 -4.09 5.82
CA ASP A 52 -5.89 -2.86 5.02
C ASP A 52 -7.23 -2.65 4.30
N GLN A 53 -7.79 -3.72 3.71
CA GLN A 53 -9.13 -3.70 3.09
C GLN A 53 -10.25 -3.37 4.09
N LEU A 54 -10.10 -3.77 5.35
CA LEU A 54 -11.01 -3.40 6.43
C LEU A 54 -10.79 -1.98 6.97
N GLY A 55 -9.81 -1.24 6.44
CA GLY A 55 -9.43 0.09 6.92
C GLY A 55 -8.74 0.09 8.28
N LEU A 56 -8.25 -1.06 8.76
CA LEU A 56 -7.62 -1.21 10.08
C LEU A 56 -6.10 -0.99 10.05
N SER A 57 -5.53 -0.67 8.89
CA SER A 57 -4.08 -0.44 8.73
C SER A 57 -3.56 0.67 9.65
N HIS A 58 -4.31 1.76 9.81
CA HIS A 58 -3.97 2.85 10.74
C HIS A 58 -3.81 2.35 12.18
N ARG A 59 -4.70 1.48 12.66
CA ARG A 59 -4.62 0.93 14.02
C ARG A 59 -3.39 0.07 14.24
N TYR A 60 -3.01 -0.73 13.25
CA TYR A 60 -2.02 -1.79 13.47
C TYR A 60 -0.60 -1.45 12.98
N TRP A 61 -0.40 -0.59 11.97
CA TRP A 61 0.95 -0.24 11.51
C TRP A 61 1.12 1.16 10.92
N ASN A 62 0.04 1.85 10.51
CA ASN A 62 0.11 3.09 9.71
C ASN A 62 -0.17 4.40 10.50
N ALA A 63 -0.59 4.36 11.78
CA ALA A 63 -1.01 5.58 12.50
C ALA A 63 0.13 6.59 12.71
N THR A 64 1.21 6.21 13.39
CA THR A 64 2.37 7.08 13.66
C THR A 64 3.50 6.20 14.20
N SER A 65 4.07 5.33 13.38
CA SER A 65 5.25 4.52 13.76
C SER A 65 5.04 3.46 14.85
N LEU A 66 3.83 2.89 15.01
CA LEU A 66 3.60 1.82 15.99
C LEU A 66 4.43 0.56 15.66
N ARG A 67 4.52 0.22 14.37
CA ARG A 67 5.18 -0.99 13.84
C ARG A 67 5.86 -0.67 12.49
N PRO A 68 6.96 0.12 12.50
CA PRO A 68 7.56 0.64 11.28
C PRO A 68 8.13 -0.44 10.36
N LEU A 69 8.59 -1.58 10.89
CA LEU A 69 9.10 -2.65 10.02
C LEU A 69 8.00 -3.40 9.32
N ILE A 70 6.84 -3.62 9.96
CA ILE A 70 5.65 -4.15 9.29
C ILE A 70 5.19 -3.21 8.19
N ASP A 71 5.17 -1.90 8.43
CA ASP A 71 4.76 -0.93 7.39
C ASP A 71 5.72 -0.96 6.19
N LYS A 72 7.03 -0.93 6.47
CA LYS A 72 8.07 -1.08 5.43
C LYS A 72 7.95 -2.42 4.69
N TYR A 73 7.78 -3.53 5.41
CA TYR A 73 7.58 -4.86 4.87
C TYR A 73 6.39 -4.88 3.90
N TYR A 74 5.25 -4.32 4.33
CA TYR A 74 4.04 -4.33 3.52
C TYR A 74 4.19 -3.49 2.25
N CYS A 75 4.87 -2.34 2.36
CA CYS A 75 5.21 -1.51 1.22
C CYS A 75 6.09 -2.25 0.20
N GLN A 76 7.08 -3.03 0.67
CA GLN A 76 7.94 -3.84 -0.20
C GLN A 76 7.16 -4.96 -0.89
N VAL A 77 6.31 -5.69 -0.16
CA VAL A 77 5.54 -6.80 -0.75
C VAL A 77 4.55 -6.32 -1.81
N LYS A 78 3.94 -5.13 -1.63
CA LYS A 78 3.06 -4.51 -2.63
C LYS A 78 3.74 -4.28 -3.98
N GLN A 79 5.06 -4.17 -4.03
CA GLN A 79 5.80 -3.94 -5.28
C GLN A 79 5.99 -5.21 -6.11
N ARG A 80 5.81 -6.41 -5.51
CA ARG A 80 6.02 -7.69 -6.20
C ARG A 80 4.97 -7.90 -7.29
N ASP A 81 5.40 -8.43 -8.43
CA ASP A 81 4.49 -8.72 -9.55
C ASP A 81 3.44 -9.76 -9.17
N SER A 82 3.84 -10.79 -8.42
CA SER A 82 2.91 -11.80 -7.91
C SER A 82 1.82 -11.18 -7.02
N PHE A 83 2.17 -10.19 -6.21
CA PHE A 83 1.19 -9.46 -5.40
C PHE A 83 0.22 -8.69 -6.31
N LYS A 84 0.76 -7.88 -7.23
CA LYS A 84 -0.02 -7.05 -8.18
C LYS A 84 -0.98 -7.88 -9.04
N GLN A 85 -0.59 -9.08 -9.43
CA GLN A 85 -1.42 -10.01 -10.18
C GLN A 85 -2.51 -10.68 -9.31
N SER A 86 -2.21 -10.93 -8.03
CA SER A 86 -3.10 -11.66 -7.12
C SER A 86 -4.20 -10.81 -6.48
N ILE A 87 -3.97 -9.51 -6.30
CA ILE A 87 -4.94 -8.61 -5.68
C ILE A 87 -5.84 -8.04 -6.78
N PRO A 88 -7.16 -8.25 -6.74
CA PRO A 88 -8.07 -7.59 -7.65
C PRO A 88 -7.88 -6.08 -7.47
N GLN A 89 -7.41 -5.41 -8.51
CA GLN A 89 -7.31 -3.96 -8.51
C GLN A 89 -8.72 -3.42 -8.35
N TYR A 90 -9.06 -2.93 -7.15
CA TYR A 90 -10.25 -2.12 -6.94
C TYR A 90 -10.04 -0.79 -7.66
N GLY A 91 -10.21 -0.79 -8.99
CA GLY A 91 -10.55 0.37 -9.80
C GLY A 91 -9.72 1.65 -9.66
N SER A 92 -8.49 1.61 -9.15
CA SER A 92 -7.62 2.80 -9.05
C SER A 92 -6.42 2.73 -10.00
N GLY A 93 -6.57 2.00 -11.10
CA GLY A 93 -5.57 1.92 -12.18
C GLY A 93 -5.58 3.14 -13.10
N VAL A 94 -6.35 4.18 -12.80
CA VAL A 94 -6.10 5.51 -13.36
C VAL A 94 -5.37 6.28 -12.27
N ASP A 95 -4.08 6.47 -12.49
CA ASP A 95 -3.23 7.30 -11.65
C ASP A 95 -3.98 8.61 -11.37
N ARG A 96 -4.15 8.99 -10.10
CA ARG A 96 -4.96 10.16 -9.72
C ARG A 96 -4.46 11.43 -10.44
N SER A 97 -3.17 11.45 -10.77
CA SER A 97 -2.50 12.39 -11.66
C SER A 97 -3.14 12.52 -13.05
N LEU A 98 -3.42 11.39 -13.72
CA LEU A 98 -4.04 11.36 -15.06
C LEU A 98 -5.45 11.96 -15.07
N TRP A 99 -6.23 11.76 -14.01
CA TRP A 99 -7.56 12.39 -13.89
C TRP A 99 -7.48 13.92 -13.82
N TYR A 100 -6.47 14.47 -13.13
CA TYR A 100 -6.25 15.92 -13.09
C TYR A 100 -5.76 16.47 -14.44
N PHE A 101 -4.94 15.70 -15.17
CA PHE A 101 -4.52 16.10 -16.53
C PHE A 101 -5.70 16.13 -17.51
N VAL A 102 -6.54 15.10 -17.48
CA VAL A 102 -7.73 15.01 -18.35
C VAL A 102 -8.71 16.13 -18.03
N SER A 103 -8.95 16.44 -16.75
CA SER A 103 -9.82 17.55 -16.38
C SER A 103 -9.27 18.91 -16.82
N GLY A 104 -7.96 19.14 -16.64
CA GLY A 104 -7.29 20.38 -17.08
C GLY A 104 -7.35 20.61 -18.59
N LEU A 105 -7.10 19.57 -19.39
CA LEU A 105 -7.21 19.62 -20.86
C LEU A 105 -8.63 19.94 -21.31
N SER A 106 -9.66 19.36 -20.67
CA SER A 106 -11.05 19.65 -21.01
C SER A 106 -11.42 21.13 -20.80
N VAL A 107 -10.92 21.74 -19.72
CA VAL A 107 -11.18 23.16 -19.42
C VAL A 107 -10.52 24.06 -20.46
N LEU A 108 -9.29 23.77 -20.87
CA LEU A 108 -8.58 24.54 -21.91
C LEU A 108 -9.28 24.45 -23.27
N VAL A 109 -9.78 23.27 -23.65
CA VAL A 109 -10.56 23.09 -24.88
C VAL A 109 -11.86 23.88 -24.83
N LEU A 110 -12.58 23.86 -23.70
CA LEU A 110 -13.79 24.65 -23.54
C LEU A 110 -13.52 26.17 -23.59
N LEU A 111 -12.46 26.64 -22.93
CA LEU A 111 -12.08 28.06 -22.96
C LEU A 111 -11.66 28.52 -24.36
N SER A 112 -10.90 27.71 -25.09
CA SER A 112 -10.51 28.03 -26.47
C SER A 112 -11.70 28.01 -27.42
N ALA A 113 -12.63 27.08 -27.26
CA ALA A 113 -13.90 27.08 -28.00
C ALA A 113 -14.73 28.34 -27.71
N VAL A 114 -14.90 28.72 -26.44
CA VAL A 114 -15.64 29.94 -26.05
C VAL A 114 -14.96 31.20 -26.60
N TYR A 115 -13.63 31.28 -26.53
CA TYR A 115 -12.86 32.40 -27.09
C TYR A 115 -13.08 32.50 -28.61
N PHE A 116 -13.00 31.38 -29.31
CA PHE A 116 -13.20 31.33 -30.77
C PHE A 116 -14.63 31.74 -31.18
N PHE A 117 -15.65 31.27 -30.45
CA PHE A 117 -17.03 31.65 -30.68
C PHE A 117 -17.31 33.13 -30.39
N ARG A 118 -16.66 33.72 -29.38
CA ARG A 118 -16.76 35.16 -29.10
C ARG A 118 -16.08 36.03 -30.16
N ARG A 119 -15.00 35.56 -30.77
CA ARG A 119 -14.27 36.32 -31.80
C ARG A 119 -14.94 36.32 -33.18
N ARG A 120 -15.83 35.35 -33.44
CA ARG A 120 -16.60 35.24 -34.69
C ARG A 120 -17.94 36.00 -34.69
N LYS A 121 -18.36 36.53 -33.54
CA LYS A 121 -19.47 37.51 -33.45
C LYS A 121 -18.89 38.92 -33.43
#